data_AF-A0A8S3WA48-F1
#
_entry.id   AF-A0A8S3WA48-F1
#
_cell.length_a   1.000
_cell.length_b   1.000
_cell.length_c   1.000
_cell.angle_alpha   90.00
_cell.angle_beta   90.00
_cell.angle_gamma   90.00
#
_symmetry.space_group_name_H-M   'P 1'
#
loop_
_entity.id
_entity.type
_entity.pdbx_description
1 polymer ?
#
loop_
_entity_poly.entity_id
_entity_poly.type
_entity_poly.pdbx_seq_one_letter_code
_entity_poly.pdbx_strand_id
1 'polypeptide(L)'
;MCPSKRIYCPKYGGKHENCETTIFKCINCTKNHMALNRQCPKYIKEKKLWEIMAEFNVSYRKAMAMYVPPEKPTYVPTQSPMPHLDNLNKMPQLPEPIPETTNKFFSSILPVQENSTPVIYAQAASSSPINKNKLDSRGEKSVRNDTTEKIEKRRIQEPNLEEYIHDGNMSTESESSLCDQPVSEQNKKKNRNVQPDIPFFNLLSQLKSFISNESNEPLKSRIENVVHLFFEWIITWIFKHISNLSFLQNLLDGTSKKADWVKYRQVIEEECAHFEISSNPQEAYDDFITLLFKAAEASIPFVKICLNLKANFIHKPYWPPDLSHAVAERRLALKTFRQNATPANLNRLQEKTRKDGGNFVRP
;
A
#
# COMPACT_ATOMS: atom_id res chain seq x y z
N MET A 1 16.16 -39.47 6.65
CA MET A 1 14.80 -39.97 6.94
C MET A 1 13.84 -38.80 7.03
N CYS A 2 12.57 -38.96 6.61
CA CYS A 2 11.56 -37.91 6.77
C CYS A 2 11.17 -37.77 8.25
N PRO A 3 10.97 -36.56 8.78
CA PRO A 3 10.54 -36.39 10.16
C PRO A 3 9.11 -36.92 10.32
N SER A 4 8.96 -38.00 11.08
CA SER A 4 7.71 -38.74 11.30
C SER A 4 6.58 -37.93 11.97
N LYS A 5 6.85 -36.68 12.39
CA LYS A 5 5.86 -35.77 13.00
C LYS A 5 5.23 -34.76 12.02
N ARG A 6 5.63 -34.72 10.74
CA ARG A 6 5.05 -33.75 9.77
C ARG A 6 4.01 -34.41 8.89
N ILE A 7 2.83 -33.77 8.79
CA ILE A 7 1.68 -34.24 8.00
C ILE A 7 2.01 -34.39 6.51
N TYR A 8 3.00 -33.64 6.00
CA TYR A 8 3.40 -33.67 4.59
C TYR A 8 4.90 -33.91 4.43
N CYS A 9 5.23 -34.79 3.49
CA CYS A 9 6.61 -35.10 3.15
C CYS A 9 7.30 -33.93 2.45
N PRO A 10 8.47 -33.46 2.93
CA PRO A 10 9.23 -32.43 2.23
C PRO A 10 9.83 -32.89 0.89
N LYS A 11 9.90 -34.21 0.63
CA LYS A 11 10.47 -34.76 -0.61
C LYS A 11 9.51 -34.77 -1.79
N TYR A 12 8.21 -34.96 -1.54
CA TYR A 12 7.19 -35.09 -2.61
C TYR A 12 5.82 -34.52 -2.29
N GLY A 13 5.61 -33.93 -1.10
CA GLY A 13 4.39 -33.22 -0.73
C GLY A 13 3.20 -34.09 -0.36
N GLY A 14 3.32 -35.43 -0.36
CA GLY A 14 2.25 -36.36 0.04
C GLY A 14 2.36 -36.83 1.49
N LYS A 15 1.30 -37.49 1.98
CA LYS A 15 1.28 -38.19 3.27
C LYS A 15 1.86 -39.61 3.09
N HIS A 16 2.82 -40.00 3.92
CA HIS A 16 3.34 -41.37 3.99
C HIS A 16 4.07 -41.60 5.30
N GLU A 17 4.31 -42.87 5.64
CA GLU A 17 4.99 -43.25 6.88
C GLU A 17 6.51 -43.18 6.74
N ASN A 18 7.09 -43.75 5.66
CA ASN A 18 8.54 -43.70 5.37
C ASN A 18 8.79 -43.48 3.87
N CYS A 19 9.69 -42.56 3.51
CA CYS A 19 9.97 -42.22 2.10
C CYS A 19 11.39 -42.60 1.70
N GLU A 20 11.46 -43.66 0.91
CA GLU A 20 12.68 -44.19 0.30
C GLU A 20 12.91 -43.66 -1.11
N THR A 21 12.06 -42.77 -1.63
CA THR A 21 12.22 -42.27 -2.99
C THR A 21 13.49 -41.44 -3.14
N THR A 22 14.27 -41.79 -4.18
CA THR A 22 15.44 -41.05 -4.68
C THR A 22 15.04 -39.93 -5.66
N ILE A 23 13.83 -40.00 -6.20
CA ILE A 23 13.26 -38.98 -7.07
C ILE A 23 12.54 -37.95 -6.21
N PHE A 24 13.02 -36.70 -6.26
CA PHE A 24 12.45 -35.57 -5.54
C PHE A 24 11.61 -34.73 -6.49
N LYS A 25 10.40 -34.32 -6.09
CA LYS A 25 9.55 -33.43 -6.86
C LYS A 25 9.30 -32.15 -6.06
N CYS A 26 9.73 -31.02 -6.60
CA CYS A 26 9.59 -29.74 -5.92
C CYS A 26 8.12 -29.32 -5.85
N ILE A 27 7.58 -29.10 -4.65
CA ILE A 27 6.17 -28.64 -4.49
C ILE A 27 5.93 -27.26 -5.11
N ASN A 28 6.96 -26.43 -5.18
CA ASN A 28 6.84 -25.07 -5.70
C ASN A 28 6.82 -25.08 -7.23
N CYS A 29 7.78 -25.72 -7.90
CA CYS A 29 7.93 -25.62 -9.36
C CYS A 29 7.76 -26.95 -10.11
N THR A 30 7.34 -28.01 -9.43
CA THR A 30 7.05 -29.37 -9.97
C THR A 30 8.20 -30.09 -10.69
N LYS A 31 9.43 -29.54 -10.66
CA LYS A 31 10.65 -30.13 -11.26
C LYS A 31 11.37 -31.11 -10.32
N ASN A 32 12.34 -31.84 -10.87
CA ASN A 32 13.12 -32.87 -10.18
C ASN A 32 14.18 -32.29 -9.23
N HIS A 33 13.76 -31.68 -8.13
CA HIS A 33 14.63 -31.26 -7.01
C HIS A 33 13.82 -31.13 -5.72
N MET A 34 14.49 -31.05 -4.57
CA MET A 34 13.85 -30.79 -3.28
C MET A 34 13.34 -29.35 -3.18
N ALA A 35 12.19 -29.12 -2.55
CA ALA A 35 11.60 -27.78 -2.40
C ALA A 35 12.50 -26.75 -1.69
N LEU A 36 13.47 -27.23 -0.91
CA LEU A 36 14.47 -26.40 -0.20
C LEU A 36 15.71 -26.06 -1.05
N ASN A 37 15.82 -26.60 -2.28
CA ASN A 37 16.97 -26.35 -3.13
C ASN A 37 16.95 -24.89 -3.63
N ARG A 38 18.06 -24.16 -3.39
CA ARG A 38 18.27 -22.77 -3.84
C ARG A 38 18.33 -22.61 -5.36
N GLN A 39 18.48 -23.71 -6.10
CA GLN A 39 18.40 -23.75 -7.56
C GLN A 39 16.95 -23.79 -8.09
N CYS A 40 15.94 -23.82 -7.22
CA CYS A 40 14.56 -23.80 -7.66
C CYS A 40 14.25 -22.49 -8.42
N PRO A 41 13.71 -22.54 -9.66
CA PRO A 41 13.40 -21.33 -10.43
C PRO A 41 12.43 -20.38 -9.72
N LYS A 42 11.47 -20.92 -8.94
CA LYS A 42 10.56 -20.09 -8.14
C LYS A 42 11.28 -19.41 -6.98
N TYR A 43 12.21 -20.09 -6.32
CA TYR A 43 13.02 -19.50 -5.25
C TYR A 43 13.92 -18.38 -5.79
N ILE A 44 14.56 -18.60 -6.94
CA ILE A 44 15.41 -17.59 -7.61
C ILE A 44 14.59 -16.35 -7.96
N LYS A 45 13.38 -16.54 -8.53
CA LYS A 45 12.45 -15.44 -8.83
C LYS A 45 12.06 -14.66 -7.58
N GLU A 46 11.63 -15.33 -6.52
CA GLU A 46 11.20 -14.70 -5.26
C GLU A 46 12.35 -13.92 -4.60
N LYS A 47 13.55 -14.52 -4.56
CA LYS A 47 14.76 -13.86 -4.06
C LYS A 47 15.06 -12.59 -4.83
N LYS A 48 14.96 -12.63 -6.17
CA LYS A 48 15.21 -11.44 -7.02
C LYS A 48 14.15 -10.36 -6.81
N LEU A 49 12.88 -10.74 -6.60
CA LEU A 49 11.83 -9.78 -6.26
C LEU A 49 12.10 -9.09 -4.92
N TRP A 50 12.57 -9.82 -3.90
CA TRP A 50 12.93 -9.21 -2.61
C TRP A 50 14.15 -8.29 -2.72
N GLU A 51 15.13 -8.62 -3.56
CA GLU A 51 16.24 -7.72 -3.87
C GLU A 51 15.72 -6.42 -4.49
N ILE A 52 14.82 -6.48 -5.49
CA ILE A 52 14.20 -5.28 -6.10
C ILE A 52 13.40 -4.48 -5.06
N MET A 53 12.62 -5.15 -4.22
CA MET A 53 11.85 -4.47 -3.16
C MET A 53 12.76 -3.73 -2.18
N ALA A 54 13.89 -4.34 -1.80
CA ALA A 54 14.85 -3.75 -0.86
C ALA A 54 15.65 -2.61 -1.49
N GLU A 55 16.10 -2.79 -2.74
CA GLU A 55 16.92 -1.81 -3.46
C GLU A 55 16.13 -0.54 -3.83
N PHE A 56 14.88 -0.70 -4.30
CA PHE A 56 14.06 0.41 -4.78
C PHE A 56 12.98 0.87 -3.78
N ASN A 57 12.88 0.23 -2.62
CA ASN A 57 11.84 0.48 -1.62
C ASN A 57 10.41 0.48 -2.22
N VAL A 58 10.12 -0.51 -3.06
CA VAL A 58 8.83 -0.65 -3.78
C VAL A 58 7.98 -1.79 -3.24
N SER A 59 6.67 -1.74 -3.49
CA SER A 59 5.78 -2.85 -3.19
C SER A 59 6.03 -4.06 -4.10
N TYR A 60 5.65 -5.25 -3.63
CA TYR A 60 5.81 -6.51 -4.37
C TYR A 60 5.17 -6.46 -5.77
N ARG A 61 3.99 -5.84 -5.92
CA ARG A 61 3.30 -5.68 -7.22
C ARG A 61 4.14 -4.87 -8.21
N LYS A 62 4.82 -3.82 -7.74
CA LYS A 62 5.69 -2.98 -8.57
C LYS A 62 7.00 -3.70 -8.89
N ALA A 63 7.58 -4.41 -7.92
CA ALA A 63 8.75 -5.25 -8.15
C ALA A 63 8.50 -6.34 -9.21
N MET A 64 7.30 -6.95 -9.21
CA MET A 64 6.89 -7.90 -10.25
C MET A 64 6.86 -7.29 -11.65
N ALA A 65 6.43 -6.03 -11.78
CA ALA A 65 6.40 -5.33 -13.08
C ALA A 65 7.80 -4.95 -13.57
N MET A 66 8.75 -4.76 -12.64
CA MET A 66 10.15 -4.45 -12.94
C MET A 66 11.01 -5.71 -13.18
N TYR A 67 10.53 -6.88 -12.76
CA TYR A 67 11.29 -8.13 -12.87
C TYR A 67 11.37 -8.60 -14.33
N VAL A 68 12.59 -8.58 -14.86
CA VAL A 68 12.92 -9.18 -16.15
C VAL A 68 13.51 -10.58 -15.88
N PRO A 69 12.88 -11.67 -16.35
CA PRO A 69 13.45 -13.01 -16.22
C PRO A 69 14.84 -13.06 -16.87
N PRO A 70 15.85 -13.67 -16.21
CA PRO A 70 17.14 -13.88 -16.85
C PRO A 70 16.92 -14.68 -18.13
N GLU A 71 17.45 -14.19 -19.25
CA GLU A 71 17.38 -14.90 -20.52
C GLU A 71 17.98 -16.29 -20.32
N LYS A 72 17.23 -17.32 -20.76
CA LYS A 72 17.78 -18.67 -20.76
C LYS A 72 19.00 -18.60 -21.68
N PRO A 73 20.18 -19.10 -21.26
CA PRO A 73 21.30 -19.20 -22.18
C PRO A 73 20.80 -20.01 -23.37
N THR A 74 20.61 -19.33 -24.50
CA THR A 74 20.31 -19.98 -25.76
C THR A 74 21.55 -20.81 -26.03
N TYR A 75 21.44 -22.13 -25.87
CA TYR A 75 22.49 -23.03 -26.31
C TYR A 75 22.54 -22.87 -27.82
N VAL A 76 23.37 -21.95 -28.28
CA VAL A 76 23.75 -21.88 -29.69
C VAL A 76 24.55 -23.18 -29.87
N PRO A 77 24.08 -24.14 -30.66
CA PRO A 77 24.86 -25.33 -30.95
C PRO A 77 26.08 -24.82 -31.71
N THR A 78 27.17 -24.59 -31.01
CA THR A 78 28.46 -24.26 -31.63
C THR A 78 28.87 -25.50 -32.40
N GLN A 79 28.52 -25.54 -33.69
CA GLN A 79 29.14 -26.42 -34.68
C GLN A 79 30.58 -25.94 -34.94
N SER A 80 31.38 -25.81 -33.87
CA SER A 80 32.82 -25.69 -34.04
C SER A 80 33.32 -27.07 -34.49
N PRO A 81 33.98 -27.16 -35.64
CA PRO A 81 34.68 -28.39 -36.02
C PRO A 81 35.68 -28.71 -34.92
N MET A 82 35.53 -29.88 -34.31
CA MET A 82 36.50 -30.43 -33.36
C MET A 82 37.90 -30.33 -33.99
N PRO A 83 38.88 -29.63 -33.36
CA PRO A 83 40.25 -29.72 -33.81
C PRO A 83 40.72 -31.17 -33.64
N HIS A 84 41.17 -31.75 -34.74
CA HIS A 84 41.72 -33.09 -34.85
C HIS A 84 42.84 -33.29 -33.82
N LEU A 85 42.73 -34.36 -33.04
CA LEU A 85 43.53 -34.63 -31.85
C LEU A 85 44.86 -35.33 -32.22
N ASP A 86 45.69 -34.69 -33.05
CA ASP A 86 47.03 -35.18 -33.39
C ASP A 86 48.10 -34.29 -32.76
N ASN A 87 48.27 -34.33 -31.44
CA ASN A 87 49.54 -33.99 -30.79
C ASN A 87 49.56 -34.38 -29.30
N LEU A 88 49.49 -35.69 -29.05
CA LEU A 88 49.92 -36.27 -27.77
C LEU A 88 51.44 -36.44 -27.80
N ASN A 89 52.20 -35.36 -27.62
CA ASN A 89 53.62 -35.43 -27.26
C ASN A 89 54.18 -34.07 -26.82
N LYS A 90 53.69 -33.56 -25.69
CA LYS A 90 54.48 -32.71 -24.79
C LYS A 90 53.81 -32.63 -23.43
N MET A 91 54.22 -33.54 -22.55
CA MET A 91 53.93 -33.48 -21.13
C MET A 91 54.82 -32.37 -20.54
N PRO A 92 54.27 -31.26 -20.00
CA PRO A 92 55.07 -30.28 -19.29
C PRO A 92 55.55 -30.92 -17.99
N GLN A 93 56.86 -30.88 -17.74
CA GLN A 93 57.45 -31.38 -16.52
C GLN A 93 56.90 -30.61 -15.30
N LEU A 94 56.62 -31.37 -14.25
CA LEU A 94 56.18 -30.87 -12.94
C LEU A 94 57.27 -29.96 -12.33
N PRO A 95 56.94 -28.77 -11.80
CA PRO A 95 57.91 -27.97 -11.05
C PRO A 95 58.31 -28.65 -9.74
N GLU A 96 59.60 -28.59 -9.43
CA GLU A 96 60.22 -29.10 -8.20
C GLU A 96 59.69 -28.44 -6.91
N PRO A 97 59.78 -29.13 -5.76
CA PRO A 97 59.27 -28.66 -4.48
C PRO A 97 60.06 -27.45 -3.93
N ILE A 98 59.33 -26.40 -3.56
CA ILE A 98 59.87 -25.18 -2.94
C ILE A 98 60.15 -25.46 -1.45
N PRO A 99 61.31 -25.06 -0.88
CA PRO A 99 61.65 -25.31 0.51
C PRO A 99 60.77 -24.52 1.48
N GLU A 100 60.32 -25.22 2.52
CA GLU A 100 59.57 -24.70 3.66
C GLU A 100 60.38 -23.65 4.40
N THR A 101 60.02 -22.38 4.30
CA THR A 101 60.33 -21.37 5.30
C THR A 101 59.51 -20.11 5.05
N THR A 102 58.42 -19.96 5.79
CA THR A 102 58.03 -18.77 6.57
C THR A 102 56.51 -18.71 6.77
N ASN A 103 56.11 -18.82 8.03
CA ASN A 103 54.77 -18.50 8.50
C ASN A 103 54.45 -17.03 8.21
N LYS A 104 53.69 -16.76 7.14
CA LYS A 104 52.96 -15.50 6.98
C LYS A 104 51.53 -15.78 6.51
N PHE A 105 50.63 -15.48 7.44
CA PHE A 105 49.18 -15.26 7.31
C PHE A 105 48.62 -15.26 5.89
N PHE A 106 47.81 -16.28 5.61
CA PHE A 106 46.83 -16.32 4.53
C PHE A 106 45.79 -15.21 4.74
N SER A 107 45.90 -14.15 3.95
CA SER A 107 44.79 -13.25 3.67
C SER A 107 44.97 -12.76 2.24
N SER A 108 43.97 -13.05 1.41
CA SER A 108 43.84 -12.62 0.01
C SER A 108 44.53 -13.53 -1.01
N ILE A 109 43.72 -14.33 -1.72
CA ILE A 109 43.59 -14.36 -3.18
C ILE A 109 42.53 -15.43 -3.46
N LEU A 110 41.27 -15.01 -3.60
CA LEU A 110 40.30 -15.75 -4.40
C LEU A 110 40.42 -15.22 -5.83
N PRO A 111 40.35 -16.07 -6.87
CA PRO A 111 40.33 -15.60 -8.25
C PRO A 111 39.06 -14.77 -8.46
N VAL A 112 39.26 -13.51 -8.80
CA VAL A 112 38.21 -12.62 -9.31
C VAL A 112 37.72 -13.24 -10.62
N GLN A 113 36.54 -13.86 -10.59
CA GLN A 113 35.81 -14.08 -11.84
C GLN A 113 35.51 -12.70 -12.41
N GLU A 114 35.98 -12.46 -13.63
CA GLU A 114 35.68 -11.25 -14.39
C GLU A 114 34.16 -11.10 -14.49
N ASN A 115 33.64 -10.12 -13.76
CA ASN A 115 32.26 -9.73 -13.81
C ASN A 115 31.98 -9.23 -15.24
N SER A 116 31.15 -9.96 -15.97
CA SER A 116 30.35 -9.39 -17.05
C SER A 116 29.72 -8.11 -16.52
N THR A 117 30.03 -6.98 -17.15
CA THR A 117 29.49 -5.67 -16.80
C THR A 117 27.98 -5.77 -16.58
N PRO A 118 27.44 -5.42 -15.39
CA PRO A 118 26.00 -5.38 -15.21
C PRO A 118 25.47 -4.28 -16.12
N VAL A 119 24.77 -4.67 -17.18
CA VAL A 119 23.97 -3.73 -17.98
C VAL A 119 23.05 -3.01 -17.00
N ILE A 120 23.31 -1.71 -16.82
CA ILE A 120 22.58 -0.88 -15.87
C ILE A 120 21.13 -0.79 -16.36
N TYR A 121 20.22 -1.33 -15.55
CA TYR A 121 18.79 -1.53 -15.84
C TYR A 121 18.06 -0.27 -16.37
N ALA A 122 18.56 0.93 -16.06
CA ALA A 122 17.99 2.19 -16.56
C ALA A 122 17.99 2.28 -18.09
N GLN A 123 18.98 1.67 -18.76
CA GLN A 123 19.16 1.79 -20.21
C GLN A 123 18.19 0.92 -21.02
N ALA A 124 17.72 -0.20 -20.44
CA ALA A 124 16.76 -1.12 -21.07
C ALA A 124 15.31 -0.63 -20.98
N ALA A 125 14.96 0.17 -19.95
CA ALA A 125 13.63 0.76 -19.83
C ALA A 125 13.42 1.96 -20.78
N SER A 126 14.50 2.63 -21.20
CA SER A 126 14.46 3.82 -22.07
C SER A 126 14.46 3.52 -23.57
N SER A 127 14.67 2.27 -24.01
CA SER A 127 14.89 1.93 -25.42
C SER A 127 13.72 1.23 -26.14
N SER A 128 12.52 1.15 -25.54
CA SER A 128 11.36 0.60 -26.25
C SER A 128 10.74 1.62 -27.23
N PRO A 129 10.75 1.38 -28.56
CA PRO A 129 10.07 2.25 -29.50
C PRO A 129 8.56 2.12 -29.36
N ILE A 130 7.88 3.23 -29.08
CA ILE A 130 6.41 3.33 -29.10
C ILE A 130 5.96 3.20 -30.56
N ASN A 131 5.57 1.99 -30.96
CA ASN A 131 4.97 1.75 -32.27
C ASN A 131 3.46 2.04 -32.19
N LYS A 132 3.07 3.26 -32.54
CA LYS A 132 1.67 3.65 -32.76
C LYS A 132 1.36 3.44 -34.24
N ASN A 133 0.68 2.34 -34.58
CA ASN A 133 -0.13 2.25 -35.79
C ASN A 133 -1.24 1.19 -35.65
N LYS A 134 -2.47 1.71 -35.53
CA LYS A 134 -3.70 1.37 -36.29
C LYS A 134 -4.04 -0.12 -36.51
N LEU A 135 -5.19 -0.55 -35.97
CA LEU A 135 -6.28 -1.09 -36.81
C LEU A 135 -7.62 -1.15 -36.05
N ASP A 136 -8.64 -0.54 -36.66
CA ASP A 136 -10.05 -0.82 -36.44
C ASP A 136 -10.38 -2.27 -36.80
N SER A 137 -11.18 -2.95 -35.98
CA SER A 137 -12.20 -3.87 -36.49
C SER A 137 -13.24 -4.19 -35.41
N ARG A 138 -14.49 -4.21 -35.89
CA ARG A 138 -15.73 -4.60 -35.22
C ARG A 138 -15.58 -5.88 -34.40
N GLY A 139 -16.14 -5.89 -33.20
CA GLY A 139 -16.36 -7.10 -32.40
C GLY A 139 -17.70 -7.02 -31.69
N GLU A 140 -18.55 -7.99 -32.02
CA GLU A 140 -19.94 -8.14 -31.60
C GLU A 140 -20.11 -8.32 -30.09
N LYS A 141 -21.32 -7.97 -29.65
CA LYS A 141 -21.84 -8.17 -28.30
C LYS A 141 -21.84 -9.66 -27.95
N SER A 142 -21.10 -10.04 -26.91
CA SER A 142 -21.30 -11.30 -26.20
C SER A 142 -21.70 -11.00 -24.76
N VAL A 143 -22.98 -11.26 -24.49
CA VAL A 143 -23.59 -11.27 -23.16
C VAL A 143 -23.04 -12.49 -22.42
N ARG A 144 -22.33 -12.27 -21.31
CA ARG A 144 -22.07 -13.31 -20.30
C ARG A 144 -22.81 -12.95 -19.03
N ASN A 145 -23.78 -13.79 -18.70
CA ASN A 145 -24.46 -13.82 -17.41
C ASN A 145 -23.49 -14.40 -16.38
N ASP A 146 -23.08 -13.58 -15.40
CA ASP A 146 -22.40 -14.06 -14.19
C ASP A 146 -23.46 -14.40 -13.14
N THR A 147 -23.64 -15.71 -12.93
CA THR A 147 -24.37 -16.29 -11.81
C THR A 147 -23.58 -16.05 -10.52
N THR A 148 -24.09 -15.22 -9.64
CA THR A 148 -23.55 -15.03 -8.29
C THR A 148 -24.08 -16.14 -7.38
N GLU A 149 -23.18 -17.05 -7.00
CA GLU A 149 -23.44 -18.13 -6.07
C GLU A 149 -23.46 -17.59 -4.63
N LYS A 150 -24.56 -17.90 -3.95
CA LYS A 150 -24.99 -17.38 -2.64
C LYS A 150 -24.27 -18.16 -1.54
N ILE A 151 -23.24 -17.58 -0.92
CA ILE A 151 -22.59 -18.16 0.26
C ILE A 151 -23.43 -17.86 1.50
N GLU A 152 -24.15 -18.88 1.95
CA GLU A 152 -24.99 -18.92 3.13
C GLU A 152 -24.13 -19.02 4.40
N LYS A 153 -24.14 -17.96 5.22
CA LYS A 153 -23.51 -17.93 6.54
C LYS A 153 -24.36 -18.73 7.52
N ARG A 154 -23.88 -19.93 7.90
CA ARG A 154 -24.35 -20.64 9.10
C ARG A 154 -23.90 -19.88 10.35
N ARG A 155 -24.88 -19.33 11.05
CA ARG A 155 -24.80 -18.79 12.42
C ARG A 155 -24.90 -19.97 13.37
N ILE A 156 -23.81 -20.34 14.05
CA ILE A 156 -23.86 -21.29 15.17
C ILE A 156 -24.30 -20.47 16.39
N GLN A 157 -25.48 -20.83 16.92
CA GLN A 157 -26.04 -20.32 18.16
C GLN A 157 -25.29 -20.92 19.35
N GLU A 158 -24.93 -20.07 20.31
CA GLU A 158 -24.60 -20.47 21.69
C GLU A 158 -25.90 -20.92 22.39
N PRO A 159 -25.91 -22.04 23.13
CA PRO A 159 -27.04 -22.37 23.97
C PRO A 159 -26.98 -21.55 25.27
N ASN A 160 -27.98 -20.69 25.44
CA ASN A 160 -28.30 -20.05 26.71
C ASN A 160 -29.01 -21.09 27.60
N LEU A 161 -28.41 -21.41 28.75
CA LEU A 161 -28.96 -22.27 29.78
C LEU A 161 -29.74 -21.36 30.72
N GLU A 162 -31.05 -21.26 30.54
CA GLU A 162 -31.91 -20.54 31.46
C GLU A 162 -32.84 -21.47 32.22
N GLU A 163 -32.92 -21.12 33.48
CA GLU A 163 -33.41 -21.84 34.62
C GLU A 163 -34.93 -21.74 34.74
N TYR A 164 -35.47 -22.78 35.35
CA TYR A 164 -36.86 -23.14 35.45
C TYR A 164 -37.55 -22.34 36.56
N ILE A 165 -38.47 -21.42 36.26
CA ILE A 165 -39.59 -21.09 37.16
C ILE A 165 -40.87 -20.88 36.35
N HIS A 166 -41.83 -21.73 36.69
CA HIS A 166 -43.22 -21.80 36.26
C HIS A 166 -44.06 -20.86 37.14
N ASP A 167 -44.90 -19.99 36.56
CA ASP A 167 -46.34 -19.89 36.87
C ASP A 167 -47.01 -18.58 36.40
N GLY A 168 -48.13 -18.75 35.69
CA GLY A 168 -49.35 -17.96 35.84
C GLY A 168 -49.48 -16.64 35.08
N ASN A 169 -50.10 -16.66 33.88
CA ASN A 169 -51.50 -16.23 33.75
C ASN A 169 -52.04 -16.44 32.32
N MET A 170 -53.16 -17.14 32.25
CA MET A 170 -54.06 -17.19 31.08
C MET A 170 -54.75 -15.84 30.90
N SER A 171 -54.76 -15.32 29.68
CA SER A 171 -55.93 -14.64 29.12
C SER A 171 -55.88 -14.70 27.60
N THR A 172 -56.99 -15.17 27.07
CA THR A 172 -57.32 -15.50 25.68
C THR A 172 -57.88 -14.31 24.93
N GLU A 173 -57.97 -14.49 23.61
CA GLU A 173 -58.72 -13.69 22.61
C GLU A 173 -57.98 -12.41 22.17
N SER A 174 -57.81 -12.10 20.89
CA SER A 174 -58.79 -12.23 19.81
C SER A 174 -58.14 -12.20 18.42
N GLU A 175 -58.84 -12.84 17.49
CA GLU A 175 -58.65 -12.90 16.04
C GLU A 175 -58.51 -11.51 15.37
N SER A 176 -57.80 -11.42 14.26
CA SER A 176 -58.41 -11.05 12.97
C SER A 176 -57.39 -10.77 11.84
N SER A 177 -57.69 -11.40 10.71
CA SER A 177 -57.68 -10.86 9.34
C SER A 177 -56.36 -10.57 8.62
N LEU A 178 -56.14 -11.43 7.61
CA LEU A 178 -55.50 -11.19 6.32
C LEU A 178 -55.62 -9.74 5.81
N CYS A 179 -54.55 -9.24 5.16
CA CYS A 179 -54.49 -9.15 3.69
C CYS A 179 -53.09 -8.74 3.20
N ASP A 180 -52.52 -9.61 2.36
CA ASP A 180 -51.44 -9.33 1.43
C ASP A 180 -51.82 -8.19 0.47
N GLN A 181 -50.93 -7.21 0.27
CA GLN A 181 -50.73 -6.60 -1.05
C GLN A 181 -49.27 -6.13 -1.25
N PRO A 182 -48.71 -6.32 -2.46
CA PRO A 182 -47.33 -5.99 -2.79
C PRO A 182 -47.14 -4.49 -3.09
N VAL A 183 -46.20 -3.87 -2.39
CA VAL A 183 -45.75 -2.50 -2.68
C VAL A 183 -44.83 -2.52 -3.89
N SER A 184 -45.27 -1.87 -4.95
CA SER A 184 -44.56 -1.72 -6.22
C SER A 184 -43.27 -0.89 -6.07
N GLU A 185 -42.18 -1.43 -6.61
CA GLU A 185 -40.91 -0.73 -6.83
C GLU A 185 -41.09 0.38 -7.87
N GLN A 186 -41.30 1.61 -7.40
CA GLN A 186 -41.16 2.79 -8.24
C GLN A 186 -39.70 3.25 -8.29
N ASN A 187 -39.07 2.98 -9.44
CA ASN A 187 -37.80 3.52 -9.89
C ASN A 187 -37.77 5.07 -9.80
N LYS A 188 -37.28 5.61 -8.68
CA LYS A 188 -36.86 7.02 -8.59
C LYS A 188 -35.53 7.20 -9.33
N LYS A 189 -35.60 7.39 -10.66
CA LYS A 189 -34.51 8.03 -11.43
C LYS A 189 -34.38 9.47 -10.93
N LYS A 190 -33.54 9.66 -9.91
CA LYS A 190 -33.15 10.96 -9.38
C LYS A 190 -32.29 11.64 -10.44
N ASN A 191 -32.94 12.43 -11.28
CA ASN A 191 -32.32 13.26 -12.31
C ASN A 191 -31.38 14.23 -11.60
N ARG A 192 -30.08 13.90 -11.55
CA ARG A 192 -29.06 14.82 -11.04
C ARG A 192 -28.98 15.94 -12.06
N ASN A 193 -29.52 17.09 -11.67
CA ASN A 193 -29.32 18.35 -12.37
C ASN A 193 -27.82 18.65 -12.29
N VAL A 194 -27.06 18.14 -13.26
CA VAL A 194 -25.65 18.47 -13.44
C VAL A 194 -25.64 19.91 -13.89
N GLN A 195 -25.38 20.82 -12.95
CA GLN A 195 -25.18 22.22 -13.32
C GLN A 195 -24.07 22.27 -14.36
N PRO A 196 -24.28 23.01 -15.46
CA PRO A 196 -23.27 23.14 -16.51
C PRO A 196 -22.00 23.71 -15.88
N ASP A 197 -20.88 23.06 -16.18
CA ASP A 197 -19.56 23.53 -15.79
C ASP A 197 -19.43 25.00 -16.18
N ILE A 198 -19.32 25.92 -15.22
CA ILE A 198 -19.02 27.33 -15.53
C ILE A 198 -17.61 27.33 -16.13
N PRO A 199 -17.45 27.49 -17.45
CA PRO A 199 -16.14 27.42 -18.07
C PRO A 199 -15.39 28.70 -17.72
N PHE A 200 -14.07 28.61 -17.54
CA PHE A 200 -13.17 29.76 -17.42
C PHE A 200 -13.41 30.83 -18.50
N PHE A 201 -13.96 30.41 -19.64
CA PHE A 201 -14.38 31.27 -20.73
C PHE A 201 -15.45 32.30 -20.34
N ASN A 202 -16.36 31.98 -19.41
CA ASN A 202 -17.37 32.93 -18.92
C ASN A 202 -16.72 34.04 -18.08
N LEU A 203 -15.72 33.69 -17.27
CA LEU A 203 -14.91 34.68 -16.54
C LEU A 203 -14.23 35.62 -17.53
N LEU A 204 -13.52 35.08 -18.53
CA LEU A 204 -12.84 35.90 -19.54
C LEU A 204 -13.80 36.78 -20.32
N SER A 205 -15.01 36.29 -20.62
CA SER A 205 -16.04 37.07 -21.33
C SER A 205 -16.56 38.23 -20.47
N GLN A 206 -16.78 37.99 -19.19
CA GLN A 206 -17.16 39.04 -18.23
C GLN A 206 -16.04 40.05 -18.04
N LEU A 207 -14.80 39.60 -17.86
CA LEU A 207 -13.61 40.44 -17.69
C LEU A 207 -13.39 41.31 -18.94
N LYS A 208 -13.58 40.74 -20.13
CA LYS A 208 -13.55 41.47 -21.39
C LYS A 208 -14.65 42.52 -21.47
N SER A 209 -15.90 42.19 -21.11
CA SER A 209 -16.99 43.18 -21.08
C SER A 209 -16.72 44.33 -20.11
N PHE A 210 -16.07 44.04 -18.97
CA PHE A 210 -15.68 45.06 -18.00
C PHE A 210 -14.56 45.97 -18.49
N ILE A 211 -13.58 45.43 -19.21
CA ILE A 211 -12.49 46.21 -19.81
C ILE A 211 -13.04 47.06 -20.97
N SER A 212 -13.89 46.46 -21.82
CA SER A 212 -14.42 47.11 -23.02
C SER A 212 -15.54 48.13 -22.76
N ASN A 213 -16.24 48.05 -21.62
CA ASN A 213 -17.21 49.09 -21.26
C ASN A 213 -16.47 50.37 -20.87
N GLU A 214 -16.44 51.31 -21.81
CA GLU A 214 -16.00 52.69 -21.67
C GLU A 214 -17.04 53.49 -20.86
N SER A 215 -17.28 53.04 -19.62
CA SER A 215 -18.12 53.74 -18.66
C SER A 215 -17.28 54.83 -17.99
N ASN A 216 -17.91 55.98 -17.69
CA ASN A 216 -17.31 57.12 -16.97
C ASN A 216 -16.99 56.83 -15.49
N GLU A 217 -16.95 55.55 -15.10
CA GLU A 217 -16.61 55.18 -13.73
C GLU A 217 -15.10 55.37 -13.45
N PRO A 218 -14.75 55.80 -12.22
CA PRO A 218 -13.35 55.92 -11.82
C PRO A 218 -12.65 54.57 -11.91
N LEU A 219 -11.39 54.56 -12.36
CA LEU A 219 -10.57 53.35 -12.55
C LEU A 219 -10.55 52.44 -11.30
N LYS A 220 -10.62 53.03 -10.10
CA LYS A 220 -10.61 52.31 -8.84
C LYS A 220 -11.78 51.33 -8.69
N SER A 221 -13.03 51.76 -8.97
CA SER A 221 -14.20 50.87 -8.85
C SER A 221 -14.14 49.72 -9.84
N ARG A 222 -13.58 49.97 -11.03
CA ARG A 222 -13.40 48.95 -12.07
C ARG A 222 -12.42 47.88 -11.64
N ILE A 223 -11.31 48.27 -11.01
CA ILE A 223 -10.33 47.32 -10.47
C ILE A 223 -10.96 46.49 -9.33
N GLU A 224 -11.66 47.13 -8.40
CA GLU A 224 -12.34 46.44 -7.29
C GLU A 224 -13.34 45.38 -7.81
N ASN A 225 -14.13 45.72 -8.82
CA ASN A 225 -15.08 44.79 -9.44
C ASN A 225 -14.40 43.59 -10.14
N VAL A 226 -13.28 43.84 -10.84
CA VAL A 226 -12.50 42.76 -11.50
C VAL A 226 -11.89 41.82 -10.45
N VAL A 227 -11.36 42.37 -9.37
CA VAL A 227 -10.80 41.59 -8.25
C VAL A 227 -11.90 40.75 -7.59
N HIS A 228 -13.08 41.33 -7.33
CA HIS A 228 -14.21 40.61 -6.76
C HIS A 228 -14.66 39.43 -7.64
N LEU A 229 -14.85 39.65 -8.94
CA LEU A 229 -15.20 38.59 -9.90
C LEU A 229 -14.16 37.46 -9.93
N PHE A 230 -12.88 37.80 -9.84
CA PHE A 230 -11.80 36.82 -9.80
C PHE A 230 -11.84 35.98 -8.52
N PHE A 231 -12.08 36.61 -7.35
CA PHE A 231 -12.22 35.89 -6.08
C PHE A 231 -13.44 34.97 -6.06
N GLU A 232 -14.61 35.43 -6.53
CA GLU A 232 -15.79 34.56 -6.63
C GLU A 232 -15.54 33.34 -7.52
N TRP A 233 -14.82 33.54 -8.64
CA TRP A 233 -14.44 32.44 -9.52
C TRP A 233 -13.46 31.46 -8.85
N ILE A 234 -12.44 31.97 -8.14
CA ILE A 234 -11.52 31.12 -7.38
C ILE A 234 -12.28 30.32 -6.32
N ILE A 235 -13.17 30.96 -5.55
CA ILE A 235 -13.95 30.31 -4.50
C ILE A 235 -14.80 29.18 -5.10
N THR A 236 -15.57 29.46 -6.15
CA THR A 236 -16.40 28.45 -6.82
C THR A 236 -15.56 27.31 -7.42
N TRP A 237 -14.40 27.62 -7.99
CA TRP A 237 -13.45 26.62 -8.49
C TRP A 237 -12.92 25.72 -7.36
N ILE A 238 -12.48 26.32 -6.24
CA ILE A 238 -12.01 25.61 -5.04
C ILE A 238 -13.12 24.71 -4.51
N PHE A 239 -14.34 25.21 -4.27
CA PHE A 239 -15.45 24.41 -3.77
C PHE A 239 -15.78 23.23 -4.68
N LYS A 240 -15.78 23.44 -6.00
CA LYS A 240 -16.02 22.39 -6.99
C LYS A 240 -14.92 21.33 -6.98
N HIS A 241 -13.66 21.74 -6.90
CA HIS A 241 -12.53 20.81 -6.88
C HIS A 241 -12.42 20.08 -5.54
N ILE A 242 -12.62 20.76 -4.41
CA ILE A 242 -12.70 20.13 -3.08
C ILE A 242 -13.82 19.09 -3.05
N SER A 243 -14.99 19.39 -3.62
CA SER A 243 -16.11 18.46 -3.68
C SER A 243 -15.85 17.23 -4.55
N ASN A 244 -15.01 17.36 -5.59
CA ASN A 244 -14.65 16.27 -6.51
C ASN A 244 -13.35 15.54 -6.14
N LEU A 245 -12.62 16.01 -5.13
CA LEU A 245 -11.36 15.40 -4.68
C LEU A 245 -11.64 14.11 -3.90
N SER A 246 -11.98 13.05 -4.63
CA SER A 246 -11.89 11.65 -4.16
C SER A 246 -10.48 11.32 -3.64
N PHE A 247 -9.45 12.04 -4.11
CA PHE A 247 -8.09 12.00 -3.56
C PHE A 247 -8.01 12.53 -2.12
N LEU A 248 -8.72 13.61 -1.78
CA LEU A 248 -8.80 14.06 -0.40
C LEU A 248 -9.52 13.03 0.45
N GLN A 249 -10.61 12.41 -0.04
CA GLN A 249 -11.23 11.26 0.65
C GLN A 249 -10.22 10.14 0.95
N ASN A 250 -9.40 9.75 -0.03
CA ASN A 250 -8.38 8.71 0.18
C ASN A 250 -7.22 9.14 1.11
N LEU A 251 -6.82 10.41 1.09
CA LEU A 251 -5.79 10.96 1.99
C LEU A 251 -6.32 11.13 3.42
N LEU A 252 -7.60 11.48 3.52
CA LEU A 252 -8.35 11.64 4.76
C LEU A 252 -8.64 10.27 5.37
N ASP A 253 -8.99 9.22 4.62
CA ASP A 253 -9.42 7.91 5.13
C ASP A 253 -8.44 7.22 6.11
N GLY A 254 -7.18 7.64 6.18
CA GLY A 254 -6.21 7.20 7.20
C GLY A 254 -6.41 7.83 8.59
N THR A 255 -6.87 9.08 8.68
CA THR A 255 -7.04 9.86 9.92
C THR A 255 -8.48 10.39 10.13
N SER A 256 -9.33 10.34 9.10
CA SER A 256 -10.65 10.94 9.02
C SER A 256 -11.78 10.09 9.58
N LYS A 257 -11.53 8.81 9.88
CA LYS A 257 -12.57 7.89 10.38
C LYS A 257 -13.22 8.35 11.70
N LYS A 258 -12.69 9.40 12.34
CA LYS A 258 -13.24 10.00 13.56
C LYS A 258 -13.60 11.48 13.41
N ALA A 259 -13.25 12.14 12.32
CA ALA A 259 -13.58 13.56 12.12
C ALA A 259 -15.03 13.70 11.63
N ASP A 260 -15.79 14.58 12.28
CA ASP A 260 -17.16 14.87 11.89
C ASP A 260 -17.18 16.05 10.91
N TRP A 261 -17.06 15.74 9.61
CA TRP A 261 -17.04 16.75 8.56
C TRP A 261 -18.37 17.48 8.38
N VAL A 262 -19.48 16.88 8.84
CA VAL A 262 -20.80 17.53 8.81
C VAL A 262 -20.81 18.64 9.85
N LYS A 263 -20.33 18.35 11.07
CA LYS A 263 -20.15 19.36 12.11
C LYS A 263 -19.15 20.45 11.70
N TYR A 264 -18.04 20.08 11.06
CA TYR A 264 -17.06 21.05 10.57
C TYR A 264 -17.68 22.06 9.61
N ARG A 265 -18.46 21.56 8.64
CA ARG A 265 -19.19 22.41 7.71
C ARG A 265 -20.18 23.32 8.44
N GLN A 266 -20.96 22.77 9.36
CA GLN A 266 -21.96 23.54 10.10
C GLN A 266 -21.32 24.68 10.88
N VAL A 267 -20.21 24.43 11.58
CA VAL A 267 -19.49 25.47 12.33
C VAL A 267 -18.96 26.56 11.38
N ILE A 268 -18.43 26.20 10.22
CA ILE A 268 -18.01 27.19 9.21
C ILE A 268 -19.20 28.02 8.73
N GLU A 269 -20.32 27.38 8.38
CA GLU A 269 -21.51 28.09 7.88
C GLU A 269 -22.08 29.05 8.94
N GLU A 270 -22.13 28.64 10.21
CA GLU A 270 -22.59 29.47 11.32
C GLU A 270 -21.65 30.67 11.60
N GLU A 271 -20.33 30.45 11.60
CA GLU A 271 -19.34 31.50 11.86
C GLU A 271 -19.20 32.44 10.65
N CYS A 272 -19.27 31.92 9.42
CA CYS A 272 -19.24 32.73 8.21
C CYS A 272 -20.46 33.66 8.09
N ALA A 273 -21.62 33.27 8.62
CA ALA A 273 -22.79 34.14 8.62
C ALA A 273 -22.59 35.43 9.44
N HIS A 274 -21.65 35.42 10.38
CA HIS A 274 -21.32 36.55 11.25
C HIS A 274 -19.93 37.14 10.94
N PHE A 275 -19.29 36.68 9.86
CA PHE A 275 -17.92 37.08 9.53
C PHE A 275 -17.90 38.44 8.84
N GLU A 276 -17.44 39.46 9.55
CA GLU A 276 -17.18 40.79 9.00
C GLU A 276 -15.74 40.85 8.48
N ILE A 277 -15.58 41.21 7.21
CA ILE A 277 -14.25 41.30 6.59
C ILE A 277 -13.55 42.55 7.10
N SER A 278 -12.43 42.39 7.81
CA SER A 278 -11.59 43.53 8.22
C SER A 278 -11.12 44.32 7.00
N SER A 279 -11.01 45.64 7.15
CA SER A 279 -10.48 46.53 6.11
C SER A 279 -9.00 46.26 5.81
N ASN A 280 -8.27 45.69 6.77
CA ASN A 280 -6.88 45.30 6.59
C ASN A 280 -6.83 43.87 6.01
N PRO A 281 -6.22 43.68 4.83
CA PRO A 281 -6.18 42.36 4.17
C PRO A 281 -5.44 41.30 4.98
N GLN A 282 -4.45 41.69 5.80
CA GLN A 282 -3.74 40.74 6.65
C GLN A 282 -4.62 40.26 7.81
N GLU A 283 -5.36 41.16 8.46
CA GLU A 283 -6.30 40.81 9.54
C GLU A 283 -7.43 39.94 9.01
N ALA A 284 -8.02 40.28 7.86
CA ALA A 284 -9.04 39.47 7.23
C ALA A 284 -8.56 38.03 6.93
N TYR A 285 -7.29 37.87 6.57
CA TYR A 285 -6.68 36.55 6.39
C TYR A 285 -6.51 35.80 7.72
N ASP A 286 -5.98 36.47 8.75
CA ASP A 286 -5.76 35.87 10.06
C ASP A 286 -7.08 35.47 10.74
N ASP A 287 -8.13 36.29 10.58
CA ASP A 287 -9.49 36.00 11.05
C ASP A 287 -10.08 34.78 10.34
N PHE A 288 -9.89 34.68 9.02
CA PHE A 288 -10.32 33.51 8.25
C PHE A 288 -9.60 32.22 8.71
N ILE A 289 -8.29 32.30 8.92
CA ILE A 289 -7.51 31.16 9.43
C ILE A 289 -7.99 30.76 10.84
N THR A 290 -8.28 31.73 11.70
CA THR A 290 -8.81 31.50 13.04
C THR A 290 -10.17 30.80 13.01
N LEU A 291 -11.05 31.20 12.09
CA LEU A 291 -12.33 30.54 11.84
C LEU A 291 -12.15 29.07 11.42
N LEU A 292 -11.23 28.80 10.50
CA LEU A 292 -10.92 27.42 10.08
C LEU A 292 -10.39 26.57 11.25
N PHE A 293 -9.53 27.13 12.09
CA PHE A 293 -9.02 26.43 13.26
C PHE A 293 -10.12 26.15 14.28
N LYS A 294 -10.99 27.12 14.58
CA LYS A 294 -12.13 26.96 15.48
C LYS A 294 -13.07 25.83 15.00
N ALA A 295 -13.38 25.81 13.70
CA ALA A 295 -14.17 24.74 13.11
C ALA A 295 -13.46 23.37 13.21
N ALA A 296 -12.15 23.34 13.00
CA ALA A 296 -11.34 22.14 13.09
C ALA A 296 -11.33 21.57 14.50
N GLU A 297 -11.11 22.41 15.52
CA GLU A 297 -11.12 22.00 16.93
C GLU A 297 -12.48 21.45 17.38
N ALA A 298 -13.58 22.05 16.91
CA ALA A 298 -14.92 21.61 17.25
C ALA A 298 -15.30 20.24 16.66
N SER A 299 -14.70 19.89 15.52
CA SER A 299 -15.24 18.85 14.62
C SER A 299 -14.28 17.70 14.35
N ILE A 300 -12.98 17.95 14.50
CA ILE A 300 -11.94 16.95 14.45
C ILE A 300 -11.61 16.63 15.90
N PRO A 301 -12.15 15.52 16.48
CA PRO A 301 -11.79 15.17 17.84
C PRO A 301 -10.29 15.00 17.86
N PHE A 302 -9.62 15.79 18.71
CA PHE A 302 -8.21 15.59 19.01
C PHE A 302 -8.06 14.10 19.27
N VAL A 303 -7.37 13.40 18.36
CA VAL A 303 -6.97 12.02 18.63
C VAL A 303 -6.24 12.17 19.95
N LYS A 304 -6.86 11.68 21.04
CA LYS A 304 -6.25 11.72 22.36
C LYS A 304 -4.90 11.07 22.16
N ILE A 305 -3.87 11.89 21.98
CA ILE A 305 -2.50 11.47 22.10
C ILE A 305 -2.54 10.93 23.51
N CYS A 306 -2.46 9.61 23.65
CA CYS A 306 -2.58 8.99 24.95
C CYS A 306 -1.37 9.51 25.73
N LEU A 307 -1.56 10.61 26.47
CA LEU A 307 -0.49 11.22 27.26
C LEU A 307 -0.01 10.19 28.30
N ASN A 308 -0.92 9.28 28.70
CA ASN A 308 -0.62 8.05 29.42
C ASN A 308 -0.60 6.81 28.50
N LEU A 309 0.35 6.74 27.55
CA LEU A 309 0.65 5.53 26.78
C LEU A 309 0.89 4.30 27.68
N LYS A 310 1.35 4.52 28.91
CA LYS A 310 1.64 3.46 29.88
C LYS A 310 0.39 2.83 30.51
N ALA A 311 -0.69 3.59 30.70
CA ALA A 311 -1.85 3.12 31.46
C ALA A 311 -2.76 2.15 30.68
N ASN A 312 -2.83 2.29 29.35
CA ASN A 312 -3.75 1.51 28.50
C ASN A 312 -3.03 0.46 27.65
N PHE A 313 -1.76 0.18 27.92
CA PHE A 313 -1.02 -0.82 27.16
C PHE A 313 -1.43 -2.23 27.62
N ILE A 314 -2.30 -2.88 26.83
CA ILE A 314 -2.69 -4.27 27.05
C ILE A 314 -1.55 -5.16 26.56
N HIS A 315 -0.79 -5.72 27.49
CA HIS A 315 0.26 -6.68 27.20
C HIS A 315 -0.34 -8.03 26.80
N LYS A 316 0.41 -8.83 26.04
CA LYS A 316 -0.01 -10.19 25.72
C LYS A 316 0.18 -11.07 26.96
N PRO A 317 -0.73 -12.03 27.24
CA PRO A 317 -0.72 -12.79 28.50
C PRO A 317 0.52 -13.65 28.70
N TYR A 318 1.22 -14.00 27.63
CA TYR A 318 2.43 -14.83 27.66
C TYR A 318 3.74 -14.03 27.80
N TRP A 319 3.67 -12.70 27.89
CA TRP A 319 4.84 -11.85 28.12
C TRP A 319 4.67 -11.06 29.41
N PRO A 320 5.71 -10.93 30.25
CA PRO A 320 5.65 -9.99 31.36
C PRO A 320 5.41 -8.56 30.84
N PRO A 321 4.71 -7.71 31.59
CA PRO A 321 4.39 -6.34 31.19
C PRO A 321 5.62 -5.56 30.71
N ASP A 322 6.75 -5.71 31.41
CA ASP A 322 8.01 -5.03 31.09
C ASP A 322 8.57 -5.44 29.73
N LEU A 323 8.58 -6.75 29.42
CA LEU A 323 9.03 -7.24 28.11
C LEU A 323 8.10 -6.76 27.00
N SER A 324 6.79 -6.78 27.26
CA SER A 324 5.81 -6.29 26.29
C SER A 324 6.01 -4.80 25.99
N HIS A 325 6.27 -4.00 27.02
CA HIS A 325 6.54 -2.58 26.88
C HIS A 325 7.86 -2.33 26.11
N ALA A 326 8.93 -3.02 26.48
CA ALA A 326 10.22 -2.96 25.78
C ALA A 326 10.10 -3.29 24.28
N VAL A 327 9.40 -4.38 23.94
CA VAL A 327 9.15 -4.77 22.55
C VAL A 327 8.31 -3.72 21.81
N ALA A 328 7.30 -3.15 22.47
CA ALA A 328 6.47 -2.10 21.89
C ALA A 328 7.29 -0.82 21.61
N GLU A 329 8.14 -0.40 22.55
CA GLU A 329 9.04 0.75 22.38
C GLU A 329 10.03 0.54 21.24
N ARG A 330 10.63 -0.65 21.13
CA ARG A 330 11.54 -1.00 20.04
C ARG A 330 10.83 -0.96 18.68
N ARG A 331 9.61 -1.50 18.60
CA ARG A 331 8.79 -1.46 17.38
C ARG A 331 8.43 -0.04 16.99
N LEU A 332 8.09 0.80 17.96
CA LEU A 332 7.79 2.21 17.73
C LEU A 332 9.03 2.95 17.20
N ALA A 333 10.20 2.78 17.84
CA ALA A 333 11.45 3.37 17.38
C ALA A 333 11.82 2.92 15.96
N LEU A 334 11.64 1.64 15.64
CA LEU A 334 11.88 1.10 14.30
C LEU A 334 10.92 1.70 13.26
N LYS A 335 9.63 1.85 13.62
CA LYS A 335 8.64 2.50 12.76
C LYS A 335 9.02 3.95 12.48
N THR A 336 9.37 4.71 13.51
CA THR A 336 9.81 6.11 13.37
C THR A 336 11.05 6.24 12.49
N PHE A 337 12.05 5.36 12.67
CA PHE A 337 13.24 5.34 11.82
C PHE A 337 12.93 5.02 10.35
N ARG A 338 12.04 4.04 10.09
CA ARG A 338 11.62 3.71 8.72
C ARG A 338 10.83 4.84 8.04
N GLN A 339 10.07 5.62 8.82
CA GLN A 339 9.34 6.77 8.31
C GLN A 339 10.27 7.96 8.04
N ASN A 340 11.30 8.16 8.88
CA ASN A 340 12.26 9.25 8.73
C ASN A 340 13.64 8.81 9.25
N ALA A 341 14.54 8.47 8.33
CA ALA A 341 15.85 7.88 8.63
C ALA A 341 16.90 8.93 9.03
N THR A 342 16.66 9.62 10.15
CA THR A 342 17.61 10.59 10.71
C THR A 342 18.60 9.93 11.68
N PRO A 343 19.82 10.49 11.87
CA PRO A 343 20.77 10.00 12.87
C PRO A 343 20.19 9.96 14.30
N ALA A 344 19.35 10.93 14.66
CA ALA A 344 18.67 10.95 15.96
C ALA A 344 17.71 9.74 16.13
N ASN A 345 16.96 9.39 15.10
CA ASN A 345 16.07 8.24 15.12
C ASN A 345 16.84 6.91 15.15
N LEU A 346 18.00 6.85 14.49
CA LEU A 346 18.89 5.69 14.54
C LEU A 346 19.45 5.49 15.96
N ASN A 347 19.95 6.55 16.59
CA ASN A 347 20.46 6.51 17.97
C ASN A 347 19.36 6.06 18.94
N ARG A 348 18.13 6.57 18.78
CA ARG A 348 16.97 6.15 19.58
C ARG A 348 16.65 4.67 19.41
N LEU A 349 16.72 4.15 18.18
CA LEU A 349 16.50 2.73 17.89
C LEU A 349 17.61 1.85 18.52
N GLN A 350 18.86 2.27 18.40
CA GLN A 350 20.00 1.56 18.99
C GLN A 350 19.92 1.55 20.53
N GLU A 351 19.57 2.68 21.14
CA GLU A 351 19.41 2.78 22.60
C GLU A 351 18.34 1.81 23.12
N LYS A 352 17.16 1.78 22.49
CA LYS A 352 16.09 0.84 22.84
C LYS A 352 16.50 -0.61 22.58
N THR A 353 17.25 -0.88 21.51
CA THR A 353 17.74 -2.23 21.20
C THR A 353 18.76 -2.73 22.24
N ARG A 354 19.64 -1.85 22.72
CA ARG A 354 20.67 -2.17 23.73
C ARG A 354 20.05 -2.43 25.11
N LYS A 355 19.05 -1.63 25.51
CA LYS A 355 18.37 -1.79 26.81
C LYS A 355 17.75 -3.18 26.98
N ASP A 356 17.17 -3.77 25.94
CA ASP A 356 16.57 -5.10 26.05
C ASP A 356 17.61 -6.23 25.96
N GLY A 357 18.80 -5.97 25.41
CA GLY A 357 19.87 -6.97 25.29
C GLY A 357 20.61 -7.25 26.60
N GLY A 358 20.62 -6.29 27.54
CA GLY A 358 21.39 -6.37 28.78
C GLY A 358 20.71 -7.16 29.91
N ASN A 359 19.37 -7.26 29.92
CA ASN A 359 18.62 -7.80 31.06
C ASN A 359 17.99 -9.18 30.81
N PHE A 360 18.09 -9.73 29.60
CA PHE A 360 17.57 -11.08 29.30
C PHE A 360 18.71 -12.09 29.29
N VAL A 361 19.23 -12.40 30.48
CA VAL A 361 19.89 -13.68 30.70
C VAL A 361 18.82 -14.74 30.50
N ARG A 362 18.94 -15.57 29.46
CA ARG A 362 18.04 -16.70 29.26
C ARG A 362 18.16 -17.59 30.51
N PRO A 363 17.05 -17.92 31.20
CA PRO A 363 17.08 -18.92 32.26
C PRO A 363 17.48 -20.29 31.72
#